data_AF-X0HTQ5-F1
#
_entry.id   AF-X0HTQ5-F1
#
_cell.length_a   1.000
_cell.length_b   1.000
_cell.length_c   1.000
_cell.angle_alpha   90.00
_cell.angle_beta   90.00
_cell.angle_gamma   90.00
#
_symmetry.space_group_name_H-M   'P 1'
#
loop_
_entity.id
_entity.type
_entity.pdbx_description
1 polymer ?
#
loop_
_entity_poly.entity_id
_entity_poly.type
_entity_poly.pdbx_seq_one_letter_code
_entity_poly.pdbx_strand_id
1 'polypeptide(L)'
;MRCLKHLYVTDPRDDKQRILETKGGLLKGSYCWILKNDRFQRFRDDPQSPLLWIKGDLGKGKTMLLCGIIDELEKESAKRLSYFFCQATEAQLSSATGVLRGLIYLLIIQQPSLIS
;
A
#
# COMPACT_ATOMS: atom_id res chain seq x y z
N MET A 1 -8.20 -16.30 -16.51
CA MET A 1 -8.99 -15.08 -16.18
C MET A 1 -10.16 -15.25 -15.20
N ARG A 2 -10.70 -16.45 -14.91
CA ARG A 2 -11.75 -16.61 -13.86
C ARG A 2 -11.24 -16.30 -12.44
N CYS A 3 -9.99 -16.64 -12.13
CA CYS A 3 -9.37 -16.38 -10.82
C CYS A 3 -9.32 -14.88 -10.46
N LEU A 4 -8.95 -14.01 -11.41
CA LEU A 4 -8.93 -12.55 -11.22
C LEU A 4 -10.28 -11.99 -10.76
N LYS A 5 -11.39 -12.50 -11.29
CA LYS A 5 -12.74 -12.10 -10.86
C LYS A 5 -13.05 -12.47 -9.41
N HIS A 6 -12.52 -13.59 -8.92
CA HIS A 6 -12.68 -14.01 -7.52
C HIS A 6 -11.75 -13.27 -6.56
N LEU A 7 -10.62 -12.75 -7.06
CA LEU A 7 -9.69 -11.93 -6.32
C LEU A 7 -10.13 -10.46 -6.24
N TYR A 8 -10.94 -10.00 -7.19
CA TYR A 8 -11.42 -8.64 -7.22
C TYR A 8 -12.40 -8.38 -6.05
N VAL A 9 -11.99 -7.48 -5.16
CA VAL A 9 -12.83 -6.88 -4.11
C VAL A 9 -12.90 -5.37 -4.35
N THR A 10 -11.74 -4.78 -4.61
CA THR A 10 -11.50 -3.37 -4.93
C THR A 10 -10.17 -3.28 -5.71
N ASP A 11 -9.89 -2.13 -6.33
CA ASP A 11 -8.55 -1.81 -6.80
C ASP A 11 -7.85 -0.92 -5.76
N PRO A 12 -6.75 -1.37 -5.11
CA PRO A 12 -6.07 -0.57 -4.10
C PRO A 12 -5.60 0.79 -4.59
N ARG A 13 -5.39 0.96 -5.91
CA ARG A 13 -5.01 2.25 -6.52
C ARG A 13 -6.16 3.24 -6.49
N ASP A 14 -7.37 2.76 -6.75
CA ASP A 14 -8.61 3.57 -6.66
C ASP A 14 -8.89 3.93 -5.20
N ASP A 15 -8.64 3.00 -4.27
CA ASP A 15 -8.75 3.28 -2.83
C ASP A 15 -7.78 4.35 -2.38
N LYS A 16 -6.50 4.27 -2.80
CA LYS A 16 -5.49 5.30 -2.55
C LYS A 16 -5.96 6.64 -3.08
N GLN A 17 -6.45 6.70 -4.33
CA GLN A 17 -6.92 7.92 -4.96
C GLN A 17 -8.09 8.55 -4.19
N ARG A 18 -9.11 7.76 -3.84
CA ARG A 18 -10.26 8.21 -3.04
C ARG A 18 -9.83 8.72 -1.66
N ILE A 19 -8.89 8.04 -1.01
CA ILE A 19 -8.33 8.48 0.29
C ILE A 19 -7.66 9.85 0.13
N LEU A 20 -6.85 10.04 -0.90
CA LEU A 20 -6.17 11.30 -1.15
C LEU A 20 -7.18 12.43 -1.40
N GLU A 21 -8.16 12.21 -2.28
CA GLU A 21 -9.21 13.19 -2.60
C GLU A 21 -10.01 13.59 -1.35
N THR A 22 -10.44 12.60 -0.56
CA THR A 22 -11.19 12.84 0.69
C THR A 22 -10.37 13.61 1.73
N LYS A 23 -9.04 13.56 1.65
CA LYS A 23 -8.11 14.22 2.60
C LYS A 23 -7.50 15.52 2.07
N GLY A 24 -7.92 15.99 0.89
CA GLY A 24 -7.43 17.23 0.30
C GLY A 24 -6.08 17.10 -0.41
N GLY A 25 -5.72 15.89 -0.84
CA GLY A 25 -4.47 15.57 -1.54
C GLY A 25 -3.31 15.20 -0.61
N LEU A 26 -2.18 14.84 -1.22
CA LEU A 26 -0.97 14.45 -0.51
C LEU A 26 -0.01 15.65 -0.38
N LEU A 27 0.32 16.01 0.86
CA LEU A 27 1.32 17.04 1.14
C LEU A 27 2.70 16.39 1.27
N LYS A 28 3.70 16.86 0.50
CA LYS A 28 5.07 16.33 0.60
C LYS A 28 5.62 16.34 2.03
N GLY A 29 5.29 17.37 2.81
CA GLY A 29 5.68 17.50 4.20
C GLY A 29 5.11 16.42 5.14
N SER A 30 4.02 15.73 4.76
CA SER A 30 3.41 14.69 5.61
C SER A 30 4.22 13.39 5.64
N TYR A 31 5.08 13.15 4.66
CA TYR A 31 5.81 11.89 4.53
C TYR A 31 7.32 12.03 4.31
N CYS A 32 7.82 13.12 3.71
CA CYS A 32 9.20 13.18 3.23
C CYS A 32 10.27 12.95 4.32
N TRP A 33 9.93 13.22 5.59
CA TRP A 33 10.79 12.97 6.74
C TRP A 33 11.14 11.49 6.91
N ILE A 34 10.23 10.57 6.56
CA ILE A 34 10.44 9.12 6.73
C ILE A 34 11.54 8.59 5.80
N LEU A 35 11.73 9.22 4.64
CA LEU A 35 12.70 8.80 3.63
C LEU A 35 14.14 8.94 4.12
N LYS A 36 14.36 9.81 5.11
CA LYS A 36 15.64 10.03 5.78
C LYS A 36 15.76 9.27 7.11
N ASN A 37 14.75 8.49 7.49
CA ASN A 37 14.76 7.75 8.74
C ASN A 37 15.57 6.46 8.58
N ASP A 38 16.54 6.22 9.46
CA ASP A 38 17.40 5.02 9.41
C ASP A 38 16.61 3.71 9.40
N ARG A 39 15.49 3.62 10.12
CA ARG A 39 14.66 2.40 10.14
C ARG A 39 13.95 2.18 8.82
N PHE A 40 13.52 3.25 8.14
CA PHE A 40 12.93 3.16 6.81
C PHE A 40 13.97 2.74 5.77
N GLN A 41 15.18 3.32 5.84
CA GLN A 41 16.27 2.97 4.92
C GLN A 41 16.68 1.50 5.09
N ARG A 42 16.83 1.01 6.33
CA ARG A 42 17.06 -0.42 6.59
C ARG A 42 15.94 -1.29 6.03
N PHE A 43 14.68 -0.93 6.28
CA PHE A 43 13.54 -1.66 5.71
C PHE A 43 13.60 -1.76 4.17
N ARG A 44 14.02 -0.69 3.50
CA ARG A 44 14.04 -0.60 2.04
C ARG A 44 15.22 -1.35 1.42
N ASP A 45 16.38 -1.30 2.08
CA ASP A 45 17.67 -1.63 1.47
C ASP A 45 18.37 -2.85 2.10
N ASP A 46 17.96 -3.28 3.30
CA ASP A 46 18.53 -4.44 4.00
C ASP A 46 17.57 -5.66 3.95
N PRO A 47 17.92 -6.72 3.18
CA PRO A 47 17.12 -7.94 3.11
C PRO A 47 16.94 -8.66 4.46
N GLN A 48 17.81 -8.41 5.45
CA GLN A 48 17.71 -8.98 6.79
C GLN A 48 16.73 -8.23 7.71
N SER A 49 16.24 -7.06 7.29
CA SER A 49 15.31 -6.24 8.06
C SER A 49 14.05 -5.86 7.25
N PRO A 50 13.29 -6.83 6.70
CA PRO A 50 12.24 -6.56 5.70
C PRO A 50 10.94 -5.98 6.28
N LEU A 51 10.88 -5.66 7.58
CA LEU A 51 9.65 -5.25 8.25
C LEU A 51 9.79 -3.86 8.87
N LEU A 52 8.97 -2.93 8.39
CA LEU A 52 8.77 -1.63 9.02
C LEU A 52 7.39 -1.56 9.67
N TRP A 53 7.37 -1.34 10.98
CA TRP A 53 6.14 -1.11 11.71
C TRP A 53 6.00 0.37 12.12
N ILE A 54 4.95 1.04 11.62
CA ILE A 54 4.66 2.45 11.93
C ILE A 54 3.48 2.53 12.89
N LYS A 55 3.72 3.00 14.13
CA LYS A 55 2.69 3.31 15.14
C LYS A 55 2.53 4.81 15.27
N GLY A 56 1.32 5.24 15.63
CA GLY A 56 1.02 6.61 15.97
C GLY A 56 -0.43 6.72 16.40
N ASP A 57 -0.77 7.82 17.07
CA ASP A 57 -2.13 8.03 17.59
C ASP A 57 -3.14 8.25 16.46
N LEU A 58 -4.42 8.15 16.80
CA LEU A 58 -5.51 8.49 15.89
C LEU A 58 -5.33 9.93 15.38
N GLY A 59 -5.56 10.15 14.08
CA GLY A 59 -5.45 11.48 13.48
C GLY A 59 -4.02 11.97 13.17
N LYS A 60 -2.96 11.23 13.51
CA LYS A 60 -1.55 11.64 13.25
C LYS A 60 -1.07 11.48 11.79
N GLY A 61 -1.98 11.32 10.83
CA GLY A 61 -1.62 11.27 9.41
C GLY A 61 -0.95 9.98 8.92
N LYS A 62 -1.04 8.86 9.66
CA LYS A 62 -0.44 7.56 9.27
C LYS A 62 -0.81 7.12 7.85
N THR A 63 -2.07 7.30 7.46
CA THR A 63 -2.54 6.94 6.11
C THR A 63 -1.88 7.82 5.04
N MET A 64 -1.73 9.12 5.28
CA MET A 64 -1.07 10.04 4.36
C MET A 64 0.43 9.75 4.26
N LEU A 65 1.06 9.41 5.38
CA LEU A 65 2.43 8.91 5.42
C LEU A 65 2.59 7.66 4.54
N LEU A 66 1.69 6.68 4.67
CA LEU A 66 1.71 5.47 3.85
C LEU A 66 1.49 5.79 2.36
N CYS A 67 0.57 6.69 2.01
CA CYS A 67 0.37 7.12 0.61
C CYS A 67 1.65 7.70 0.00
N GLY A 68 2.36 8.54 0.74
CA GLY A 68 3.64 9.09 0.27
C GLY A 68 4.77 8.06 0.17
N ILE A 69 4.81 7.09 1.08
CA ILE A 69 5.74 5.95 0.96
C ILE A 69 5.43 5.15 -0.32
N ILE A 70 4.15 4.88 -0.60
CA ILE A 70 3.72 4.20 -1.82
C ILE A 70 4.19 4.99 -3.05
N ASP A 71 3.95 6.30 -3.12
CA ASP A 71 4.40 7.15 -4.24
C ASP A 71 5.91 7.06 -4.49
N GLU A 72 6.73 7.01 -3.43
CA GLU A 72 8.18 6.91 -3.59
C GLU A 72 8.62 5.51 -4.03
N LEU A 73 8.00 4.46 -3.50
CA LEU A 73 8.31 3.09 -3.89
C LEU A 73 7.84 2.77 -5.32
N GLU A 74 6.72 3.36 -5.79
CA GLU A 74 6.22 3.20 -7.16
C GLU A 74 7.17 3.80 -8.21
N LYS A 75 8.05 4.75 -7.84
CA LYS A 75 9.07 5.31 -8.74
C LYS A 75 10.23 4.34 -9.01
N GLU A 76 10.40 3.33 -8.17
CA GLU A 76 11.46 2.32 -8.32
C GLU A 76 11.01 1.26 -9.34
N SER A 77 11.37 1.45 -10.61
CA SER A 77 10.98 0.59 -11.74
C SER A 77 11.31 -0.90 -11.58
N ALA A 78 12.24 -1.26 -10.70
CA ALA A 78 12.64 -2.64 -10.43
C ALA A 78 11.73 -3.39 -9.43
N LYS A 79 10.87 -2.69 -8.66
CA LYS A 79 10.08 -3.30 -7.58
C LYS A 79 8.59 -3.30 -7.93
N ARG A 80 7.97 -4.48 -7.90
CA ARG A 80 6.51 -4.62 -7.96
C ARG A 80 5.94 -4.36 -6.57
N LEU A 81 5.20 -3.27 -6.43
CA LEU A 81 4.62 -2.87 -5.14
C LEU A 81 3.18 -3.33 -5.05
N SER A 82 2.85 -4.07 -4.01
CA SER A 82 1.45 -4.37 -3.67
C SER A 82 1.11 -3.82 -2.30
N TYR A 83 -0.08 -3.26 -2.17
CA TYR A 83 -0.56 -2.61 -0.96
C TYR A 83 -2.06 -2.77 -0.81
N PHE A 84 -2.55 -2.54 0.41
CA PHE A 84 -3.94 -2.67 0.77
C PHE A 84 -4.29 -1.68 1.88
N PHE A 85 -5.49 -1.09 1.82
CA PHE A 85 -5.99 -0.20 2.85
C PHE A 85 -7.11 -0.90 3.63
N CYS A 86 -6.86 -1.21 4.91
CA CYS A 86 -7.91 -1.76 5.75
C CYS A 86 -8.95 -0.69 6.11
N GLN A 87 -10.22 -0.95 5.85
CA GLN A 87 -11.34 -0.10 6.24
C GLN A 87 -12.23 -0.83 7.25
N ALA A 88 -12.22 -0.36 8.49
CA ALA A 88 -12.95 -1.02 9.59
C ALA A 88 -14.47 -1.09 9.38
N THR A 89 -15.03 -0.15 8.60
CA THR A 89 -16.47 -0.09 8.29
C THR A 89 -16.89 -1.04 7.17
N GLU A 90 -15.94 -1.68 6.49
CA GLU A 90 -16.20 -2.52 5.33
C GLU A 90 -15.65 -3.93 5.59
N ALA A 91 -16.53 -4.90 5.84
CA ALA A 91 -16.13 -6.27 6.23
C ALA A 91 -15.19 -6.94 5.21
N GLN A 92 -15.41 -6.69 3.92
CA GLN A 92 -14.54 -7.19 2.84
C GLN A 92 -13.16 -6.53 2.85
N LEU A 93 -13.03 -5.31 3.40
CA LEU A 93 -11.78 -4.57 3.51
C LEU A 93 -11.16 -4.60 4.90
N SER A 94 -11.63 -5.48 5.78
CA SER A 94 -11.09 -5.64 7.14
C SER A 94 -10.82 -7.10 7.51
N SER A 95 -11.12 -8.04 6.62
CA SER A 95 -10.83 -9.46 6.80
C SER A 95 -9.45 -9.83 6.26
N ALA A 96 -8.81 -10.84 6.87
CA ALA A 96 -7.56 -11.40 6.38
C ALA A 96 -7.68 -11.91 4.93
N THR A 97 -8.83 -12.51 4.59
CA THR A 97 -9.14 -12.95 3.22
C THR A 97 -9.19 -11.78 2.25
N GLY A 98 -9.82 -10.67 2.63
CA GLY A 98 -9.88 -9.45 1.83
C GLY A 98 -8.50 -8.87 1.55
N VAL A 99 -7.66 -8.77 2.59
CA VAL A 99 -6.26 -8.31 2.48
C VAL A 99 -5.50 -9.17 1.46
N LEU A 100 -5.54 -10.50 1.60
CA LEU A 100 -4.84 -11.40 0.68
C LEU A 100 -5.36 -11.28 -0.76
N ARG A 101 -6.68 -11.20 -0.95
CA ARG A 101 -7.30 -11.03 -2.27
C ARG A 101 -6.81 -9.75 -2.95
N GLY A 102 -6.86 -8.62 -2.25
CA GLY A 102 -6.42 -7.33 -2.78
C GLY A 102 -4.91 -7.31 -3.12
N LEU A 103 -4.07 -7.86 -2.24
CA LEU A 103 -2.63 -7.92 -2.48
C LEU A 103 -2.29 -8.78 -3.71
N ILE A 104 -2.91 -9.96 -3.84
CA ILE A 104 -2.69 -10.86 -4.98
C ILE A 104 -3.25 -10.25 -6.26
N TYR A 105 -4.44 -9.63 -6.21
CA TYR A 105 -5.05 -8.95 -7.35
C TYR A 105 -4.11 -7.90 -7.95
N LEU A 106 -3.55 -7.01 -7.10
CA LEU A 106 -2.65 -5.95 -7.56
C LEU A 106 -1.32 -6.50 -8.10
N LEU A 107 -0.77 -7.56 -7.48
CA LEU A 107 0.43 -8.24 -7.99
C LEU A 107 0.22 -8.82 -9.39
N ILE A 108 -0.90 -9.51 -9.62
CA ILE A 108 -1.22 -10.12 -10.92
C ILE A 108 -1.41 -9.07 -12.00
N ILE A 109 -2.06 -7.94 -11.69
CA ILE A 109 -2.24 -6.85 -12.65
C ILE A 109 -0.90 -6.27 -13.08
N GLN A 110 0.04 -6.11 -12.15
CA GLN A 110 1.37 -5.59 -12.46
C GLN A 110 2.24 -6.62 -13.18
N GLN A 111 2.07 -7.91 -12.87
CA GLN A 111 2.85 -9.00 -13.46
C GLN A 111 1.93 -10.12 -13.97
N PRO A 112 1.33 -9.96 -15.18
CA PRO A 112 0.41 -10.94 -15.74
C PRO A 112 1.01 -12.34 -15.95
N SER A 113 2.34 -12.45 -16.05
CA SER A 113 3.04 -13.74 -16.21
C SER A 113 2.90 -14.68 -15.00
N LEU A 114 2.49 -14.18 -13.83
CA LEU A 114 2.30 -15.01 -12.61
C LEU A 114 1.10 -15.96 -12.70
N ILE A 115 0.20 -15.76 -13.65
CA ILE A 115 -1.01 -16.57 -13.84
C ILE A 115 -1.05 -17.26 -15.20
N SER A 116 0.11 -17.34 -15.87
CA SER A 116 0.25 -17.95 -17.18
C SER A 116 0.50 -19.45 -17.12
#